data_AF-A0A2W6BIN2-F1
#
_entry.id   AF-A0A2W6BIN2-F1
#
_cell.length_a   1.000
_cell.length_b   1.000
_cell.length_c   1.000
_cell.angle_alpha   90.00
_cell.angle_beta   90.00
_cell.angle_gamma   90.00
#
_symmetry.space_group_name_H-M   'P 1'
#
loop_
_entity.id
_entity.type
_entity.pdbx_description
1 polymer ?
#
loop_
_entity_poly.entity_id
_entity_poly.type
_entity_poly.pdbx_seq_one_letter_code
_entity_poly.pdbx_strand_id
1 'polypeptide(L)' 'MTAKEMLREQVEAFSEEEASDALRLLELRRDPVVVAFRDAPIDDEPFTSEERATLTEADGDIAAGRTISLDELRRELGDE' A
#
# COMPACT_ATOMS: atom_id res chain seq x y z
N MET A 1 28.02 17.27 5.33
CA MET A 1 27.20 16.44 6.23
C MET A 1 26.64 15.28 5.43
N THR A 2 26.74 14.07 5.95
CA THR A 2 26.24 12.83 5.33
C THR A 2 24.81 12.55 5.79
N ALA A 3 24.08 11.70 5.06
CA ALA A 3 22.74 11.29 5.48
C ALA A 3 22.71 10.63 6.87
N LYS A 4 23.79 9.92 7.26
CA LYS A 4 23.91 9.31 8.59
C LYS A 4 24.11 10.35 9.70
N GLU A 5 24.85 11.42 9.40
CA GLU A 5 25.07 12.53 10.34
C GLU A 5 23.77 13.33 10.54
N MET A 6 23.06 13.66 9.45
CA MET A 6 21.74 14.33 9.52
C MET A 6 20.73 13.51 10.32
N LEU A 7 20.67 12.20 10.10
CA LEU A 7 19.75 11.33 10.83
C LEU A 7 20.09 11.28 12.32
N ARG A 8 21.38 11.23 12.69
CA ARG A 8 21.79 11.21 14.09
C ARG A 8 21.38 12.51 14.79
N GLU A 9 21.69 13.67 14.20
CA GLU A 9 21.30 14.97 14.76
C GLU A 9 19.78 15.07 14.97
N GLN A 10 19.00 14.56 14.01
CA GLN A 10 17.54 14.57 14.10
C GLN A 10 17.01 13.65 15.20
N VAL A 11 17.59 12.46 15.37
CA VAL A 11 17.19 11.50 16.42
C VAL A 11 17.47 12.03 17.82
N GLU A 12 18.58 12.74 18.04
CA GLU A 12 18.88 13.37 19.35
C GLU A 12 17.86 14.46 19.74
N ALA A 13 17.15 15.03 18.76
CA ALA A 13 16.14 16.06 18.98
C ALA A 13 14.71 15.49 19.15
N PHE A 14 14.50 14.20 18.91
CA PHE A 14 13.19 13.57 19.05
C PHE A 14 12.78 13.39 20.51
N SER A 15 11.49 13.48 20.76
CA SER A 15 10.88 12.86 21.94
C SER A 15 10.91 11.33 21.83
N GLU A 16 10.73 10.64 22.96
CA GLU A 16 10.67 9.17 22.98
C GLU A 16 9.52 8.61 22.12
N GLU A 17 8.39 9.32 22.03
CA GLU A 17 7.27 8.94 21.18
C GLU A 17 7.64 9.02 19.69
N GLU A 18 8.24 10.13 19.27
CA GLU A 18 8.72 10.32 17.89
C GLU A 18 9.82 9.31 17.53
N ALA A 19 10.73 9.01 18.47
CA ALA A 19 11.75 7.99 18.28
C ALA A 19 11.14 6.60 18.11
N SER A 20 10.13 6.25 18.92
CA SER A 20 9.40 4.99 18.80
C SER A 20 8.70 4.85 17.44
N ASP A 21 8.02 5.91 16.99
CA ASP A 21 7.37 5.92 15.67
C ASP A 21 8.37 5.82 14.51
N ALA A 22 9.49 6.52 14.62
CA ALA A 22 10.57 6.43 13.63
C ALA A 22 11.14 5.00 13.54
N LEU A 23 11.33 4.34 14.68
CA LEU A 23 11.77 2.93 14.72
C LEU A 23 10.74 2.01 14.05
N ARG A 24 9.45 2.18 14.34
CA ARG A 24 8.37 1.41 13.70
C ARG A 24 8.39 1.56 12.17
N LEU A 25 8.59 2.77 11.65
CA LEU A 25 8.71 3.01 10.21
C LEU A 25 9.95 2.35 9.59
N LEU A 26 11.07 2.32 10.32
CA LEU A 26 12.28 1.62 9.88
C LEU A 26 12.08 0.10 9.86
N GLU A 27 11.30 -0.45 10.79
CA GLU A 27 10.92 -1.86 10.81
C GLU A 27 10.04 -2.24 9.63
N LEU A 28 9.10 -1.37 9.22
CA LEU A 28 8.27 -1.59 8.03
C LEU A 28 9.08 -1.81 6.75
N ARG A 29 10.32 -1.32 6.66
CA ARG A 29 11.20 -1.62 5.51
C ARG A 29 11.54 -3.11 5.36
N ARG A 30 11.32 -3.90 6.41
CA ARG A 30 11.51 -5.35 6.45
C ARG A 30 10.20 -6.12 6.32
N ASP A 31 9.05 -5.44 6.36
CA ASP A 31 7.76 -6.06 6.14
C ASP A 31 7.75 -6.75 4.76
N PRO A 32 7.33 -8.02 4.66
CA PRO A 32 7.42 -8.77 3.41
C PRO A 32 6.58 -8.15 2.28
N VAL A 33 5.44 -7.51 2.60
CA VAL A 33 4.61 -6.82 1.61
C VAL A 33 5.34 -5.58 1.11
N VAL A 34 5.91 -4.77 2.01
CA VAL A 34 6.69 -3.58 1.63
C VAL A 34 7.91 -3.96 0.79
N VAL A 35 8.61 -5.02 1.17
CA VAL A 35 9.75 -5.56 0.41
C VAL A 35 9.32 -6.00 -0.98
N ALA A 36 8.20 -6.74 -1.09
CA ALA A 36 7.68 -7.19 -2.38
C ALA A 36 7.36 -6.01 -3.30
N PHE A 37 6.70 -4.95 -2.81
CA PHE A 37 6.41 -3.77 -3.63
C PHE A 37 7.65 -2.93 -3.96
N ARG A 38 8.62 -2.80 -3.04
CA ARG A 38 9.85 -2.05 -3.28
C ARG A 38 10.71 -2.70 -4.36
N ASP A 39 10.79 -4.02 -4.33
CA ASP A 39 11.66 -4.82 -5.21
C ASP A 39 10.92 -5.33 -6.45
N ALA A 40 9.63 -4.98 -6.60
CA ALA A 40 8.85 -5.30 -7.78
C ALA A 40 9.50 -4.67 -9.03
N PRO A 41 9.56 -5.40 -10.16
CA PRO A 41 9.95 -4.80 -11.43
C PRO A 41 8.98 -3.68 -11.81
N ILE A 42 9.46 -2.73 -12.60
CA ILE A 42 8.59 -1.72 -13.21
C ILE A 42 7.61 -2.47 -14.13
N ASP A 43 6.32 -2.19 -13.99
CA ASP A 43 5.31 -2.66 -14.92
C ASP A 43 5.38 -1.82 -16.20
N ASP A 44 6.05 -2.38 -17.21
CA ASP A 44 6.23 -1.78 -18.54
C ASP A 44 5.36 -2.46 -19.61
N GLU A 45 4.44 -3.33 -19.20
CA GLU A 45 3.52 -4.00 -20.10
C GLU A 45 2.53 -2.98 -20.72
N PRO A 46 2.26 -3.06 -22.04
CA PRO A 46 1.37 -2.12 -22.68
C PRO A 46 -0.07 -2.35 -22.21
N PHE A 47 -0.72 -1.29 -21.73
CA PHE A 47 -2.12 -1.36 -21.35
C PHE A 47 -3.00 -1.76 -22.55
N THR A 48 -3.63 -2.92 -22.45
CA THR A 48 -4.32 -3.59 -23.56
C THR A 48 -5.75 -3.06 -23.76
N SER A 49 -6.34 -3.39 -24.92
CA SER A 49 -7.76 -3.11 -25.16
C SER A 49 -8.70 -3.96 -24.30
N GLU A 50 -8.27 -5.16 -23.92
CA GLU A 50 -9.03 -6.07 -23.05
C GLU A 50 -9.12 -5.49 -21.64
N GLU A 51 -7.98 -5.09 -21.05
CA GLU A 51 -7.97 -4.45 -19.73
C GLU A 51 -8.79 -3.15 -19.71
N ARG A 52 -8.74 -2.36 -20.79
CA ARG A 52 -9.59 -1.18 -20.94
C ARG A 52 -11.08 -1.54 -20.96
N ALA A 53 -11.45 -2.65 -21.61
CA ALA A 53 -12.82 -3.13 -21.61
C ALA A 53 -13.26 -3.58 -20.21
N THR A 54 -12.40 -4.30 -19.48
CA THR A 54 -12.64 -4.70 -18.09
C THR A 54 -12.85 -3.50 -17.17
N LEU A 55 -12.06 -2.43 -17.31
CA LEU A 55 -12.27 -1.19 -16.55
C LEU A 55 -13.61 -0.53 -16.91
N THR A 56 -13.97 -0.51 -18.19
CA THR A 56 -15.25 0.06 -18.65
C THR A 56 -16.44 -0.73 -18.10
N GLU A 57 -16.32 -2.07 -18.05
CA GLU A 57 -17.31 -2.95 -17.43
C GLU A 57 -17.44 -2.66 -15.93
N ALA A 58 -16.31 -2.59 -15.20
CA ALA A 58 -16.29 -2.29 -13.77
C ALA A 58 -16.92 -0.92 -13.46
N ASP A 59 -16.61 0.11 -14.25
CA ASP A 59 -17.25 1.43 -14.13
C ASP A 59 -18.76 1.34 -14.33
N GLY A 60 -19.21 0.53 -15.29
CA GLY A 60 -20.62 0.26 -15.55
C GLY A 60 -21.32 -0.49 -14.40
N ASP A 61 -20.63 -1.41 -13.74
CA ASP A 61 -21.13 -2.13 -12.56
C ASP A 61 -21.30 -1.19 -11.38
N ILE A 62 -20.30 -0.33 -11.12
CA ILE A 62 -20.35 0.69 -10.07
C ILE A 62 -21.53 1.64 -10.32
N ALA A 63 -21.66 2.17 -11.55
CA ALA A 63 -22.73 3.10 -11.90
C ALA A 63 -24.13 2.47 -11.78
N ALA A 64 -24.25 1.17 -12.05
CA ALA A 64 -25.50 0.43 -11.95
C ALA A 64 -25.78 -0.13 -10.54
N GLY A 65 -24.88 0.08 -9.58
CA GLY A 65 -24.99 -0.49 -8.23
C GLY A 65 -24.87 -2.02 -8.19
N ARG A 66 -24.22 -2.63 -9.18
CA ARG A 66 -23.88 -4.07 -9.20
C ARG A 66 -22.63 -4.36 -8.40
N THR A 67 -22.55 -3.79 -7.20
CA THR A 67 -21.44 -3.97 -6.26
C THR A 67 -22.00 -4.44 -4.92
N ILE A 68 -21.17 -5.12 -4.13
CA ILE A 68 -21.49 -5.51 -2.75
C ILE A 68 -20.58 -4.75 -1.79
N SER A 69 -21.05 -4.57 -0.54
CA SER A 69 -20.21 -3.96 0.48
C SER A 69 -19.14 -4.95 0.96
N LEU A 70 -18.07 -4.43 1.58
CA LEU A 70 -17.06 -5.27 2.20
C LEU A 70 -17.65 -6.20 3.27
N ASP A 71 -18.62 -5.70 4.05
CA ASP A 71 -19.29 -6.50 5.09
C ASP A 71 -20.13 -7.62 4.48
N GLU A 72 -20.76 -7.37 3.33
CA GLU A 72 -21.51 -8.40 2.59
C GLU A 72 -20.58 -9.47 2.03
N LEU A 73 -19.48 -9.06 1.39
CA LEU A 73 -18.47 -9.98 0.87
C LEU A 73 -17.88 -10.88 1.98
N ARG A 74 -17.56 -10.31 3.15
CA ARG A 74 -17.04 -11.07 4.30
C ARG A 74 -18.02 -12.14 4.79
N ARG A 75 -19.31 -11.77 4.89
CA ARG A 75 -20.37 -12.73 5.24
C ARG A 75 -20.48 -13.87 4.22
N GLU A 76 -20.34 -13.58 2.93
CA GLU A 76 -20.36 -14.62 1.89
C GLU A 76 -19.14 -15.56 1.95
N LEU A 77 -17.97 -15.01 2.32
CA LEU A 77 -16.72 -15.77 2.45
C LEU A 77 -16.59 -16.55 3.77
N GLY A 78 -17.50 -16.33 4.73
CA GLY A 78 -17.49 -17.00 6.03
C GLY A 78 -16.50 -16.42 7.04
N ASP A 79 -16.01 -15.20 6.79
CA ASP A 79 -15.26 -14.40 7.76
C ASP A 79 -16.28 -13.64 8.62
N GLU A 80 -16.62 -14.19 9.80
CA GLU A 80 -17.45 -13.52 10.82
C GLU A 80 -16.69 -12.45 11.61
#